data_AF-A0A7W3TAN4-F1
#
_entry.id   AF-A0A7W3TAN4-F1
#
_cell.length_a   1.000
_cell.length_b   1.000
_cell.length_c   1.000
_cell.angle_alpha   90.00
_cell.angle_beta   90.00
_cell.angle_gamma   90.00
#
_symmetry.space_group_name_H-M   'P 1'
#
loop_
_entity.id
_entity.type
_entity.pdbx_description
1 polymer ?
#
loop_
_entity_poly.entity_id
_entity_poly.type
_entity_poly.pdbx_seq_one_letter_code
_entity_poly.pdbx_strand_id
1 'polypeptide(L)'
;MPVPTIAWLGWHIGWWWGVTVDHPRGRPPRAREEITWPGDEGAVEWLRGLCARWSAVLDDLEGTDLDVEAPFPWPEGSGFTVLDTVAWVNAELMKNVAEIGQLRLLRAASGRE
;
A
#
# COMPACT_ATOMS: atom_id res chain seq x y z
N MET A 1 -8.49 14.74 7.81
CA MET A 1 -7.73 14.17 6.68
C MET A 1 -7.54 15.26 5.64
N PRO A 2 -6.32 15.49 5.11
CA PRO A 2 -6.10 16.47 4.05
C PRO A 2 -6.83 16.06 2.76
N VAL A 3 -7.07 17.01 1.86
CA VAL A 3 -7.62 16.71 0.53
C VAL A 3 -6.62 15.82 -0.22
N PRO A 4 -7.02 14.64 -0.74
CA PRO A 4 -6.10 13.75 -1.44
C PRO A 4 -5.56 14.40 -2.72
N THR A 5 -4.25 14.54 -2.79
CA THR A 5 -3.51 14.82 -4.04
C THR A 5 -2.87 13.53 -4.54
N ILE A 6 -2.41 13.50 -5.80
CA ILE A 6 -1.67 12.33 -6.32
C ILE A 6 -0.39 12.09 -5.50
N ALA A 7 0.30 13.16 -5.06
CA ALA A 7 1.44 13.06 -4.16
C ALA A 7 1.06 12.45 -2.80
N TRP A 8 -0.05 12.90 -2.21
CA TRP A 8 -0.55 12.35 -0.96
C TRP A 8 -0.95 10.88 -1.08
N LEU A 9 -1.63 10.50 -2.17
CA LEU A 9 -1.98 9.11 -2.45
C LEU A 9 -0.72 8.25 -2.67
N GLY A 10 0.28 8.75 -3.39
CA GLY A 10 1.56 8.06 -3.57
C GLY A 10 2.29 7.85 -2.25
N TRP A 11 2.31 8.86 -1.38
CA TRP A 11 2.81 8.74 -0.01
C TRP A 11 2.01 7.69 0.80
N HIS A 12 0.68 7.76 0.74
CA HIS A 12 -0.21 6.89 1.51
C HIS A 12 -0.04 5.42 1.13
N ILE A 13 0.02 5.12 -0.18
CA ILE A 13 0.37 3.79 -0.71
C ILE A 13 1.73 3.35 -0.19
N GLY A 14 2.74 4.22 -0.28
CA GLY A 14 4.09 3.91 0.18
C GLY A 14 4.15 3.56 1.66
N TRP A 15 3.35 4.22 2.49
CA TRP A 15 3.24 3.92 3.92
C TRP A 15 2.56 2.58 4.19
N TRP A 16 1.28 2.42 3.82
CA TRP A 16 0.52 1.23 4.23
C TRP A 16 1.09 -0.04 3.58
N TRP A 17 1.55 0.05 2.32
CA TRP A 17 2.10 -1.11 1.62
C TRP A 17 3.50 -1.45 2.13
N GLY A 18 4.29 -0.42 2.44
CA GLY A 18 5.60 -0.59 3.07
C GLY A 18 5.51 -1.31 4.42
N VAL A 19 4.58 -0.89 5.28
CA VAL A 19 4.30 -1.55 6.57
C VAL A 19 3.84 -2.99 6.37
N THR A 20 2.93 -3.23 5.42
CA THR A 20 2.43 -4.58 5.11
C THR A 20 3.57 -5.51 4.67
N VAL A 21 4.52 -5.01 3.89
CA VAL A 21 5.71 -5.76 3.45
C VAL A 21 6.68 -6.08 4.61
N ASP A 22 6.74 -5.24 5.65
CA ASP A 22 7.67 -5.41 6.77
C ASP A 22 7.23 -6.54 7.73
N HIS A 23 5.91 -6.74 7.90
CA HIS A 23 5.36 -7.73 8.83
C HIS A 23 5.78 -9.18 8.54
N PRO A 24 5.57 -9.74 7.33
CA PRO A 24 5.99 -11.11 7.02
C PRO A 24 7.51 -11.31 7.11
N ARG A 25 8.30 -10.23 6.99
CA ARG A 25 9.76 -10.27 7.09
C ARG A 25 10.29 -10.12 8.51
N GLY A 26 9.41 -10.08 9.52
CA GLY A 26 9.79 -9.91 10.93
C GLY A 26 10.48 -8.57 11.21
N ARG A 27 10.31 -7.58 10.35
CA ARG A 27 10.90 -6.24 10.56
C ARG A 27 9.95 -5.40 11.42
N PRO A 28 10.48 -4.58 12.34
CA PRO A 28 9.67 -3.59 13.04
C PRO A 28 8.93 -2.70 12.01
N PRO A 29 7.59 -2.63 12.07
CA PRO A 29 6.82 -1.75 11.20
C PRO A 29 7.26 -0.30 11.36
N ARG A 30 7.56 0.36 10.23
CA ARG A 30 7.94 1.78 10.23
C ARG A 30 6.77 2.65 10.67
N ALA A 31 7.06 3.67 11.47
CA ALA A 31 6.06 4.65 11.83
C ALA A 31 5.65 5.46 10.58
N ARG A 32 4.41 5.93 10.56
CA ARG A 32 3.86 6.71 9.44
C ARG A 32 4.73 7.95 9.14
N GLU A 33 5.24 8.57 10.19
CA GLU A 33 6.01 9.81 10.18
C GLU A 33 7.43 9.61 9.61
N GLU A 34 7.93 8.36 9.60
CA GLU A 34 9.23 8.00 9.05
C GLU A 34 9.19 7.81 7.52
N ILE A 35 7.99 7.70 6.94
CA ILE A 35 7.81 7.51 5.51
C ILE A 35 7.83 8.85 4.79
N THR A 36 8.90 9.08 4.03
CA THR A 36 9.03 10.26 3.16
C THR A 36 8.62 9.92 1.73
N TRP A 37 7.77 10.74 1.12
CA TRP A 37 7.45 10.62 -0.30
C TRP A 37 8.65 11.09 -1.15
N PRO A 38 9.09 10.32 -2.15
CA PRO A 38 10.34 10.59 -2.87
C PRO A 38 10.26 11.73 -3.89
N GLY A 39 9.13 12.41 -4.01
CA GLY A 39 8.90 13.41 -5.05
C GLY A 39 8.51 12.80 -6.40
N ASP A 40 8.20 13.67 -7.36
CA ASP A 40 7.66 13.29 -8.68
C ASP A 40 8.58 12.33 -9.45
N GLU A 41 9.87 12.62 -9.48
CA GLU A 41 10.87 11.85 -10.24
C GLU A 41 11.04 10.44 -9.67
N GLY A 42 10.98 10.28 -8.33
CA GLY A 42 11.20 9.01 -7.65
C GLY A 42 9.95 8.17 -7.39
N ALA A 43 8.75 8.75 -7.50
CA ALA A 43 7.51 8.10 -7.09
C ALA A 43 7.25 6.76 -7.82
N VAL A 44 7.47 6.72 -9.14
CA VAL A 44 7.22 5.52 -9.95
C VAL A 44 8.20 4.41 -9.60
N GLU A 45 9.49 4.72 -9.48
CA GLU A 45 10.51 3.74 -9.10
C GLU A 45 10.25 3.19 -7.70
N TRP A 46 9.88 4.06 -6.76
CA TRP A 46 9.57 3.65 -5.39
C TRP A 46 8.39 2.67 -5.31
N LEU A 47 7.30 2.94 -6.05
CA LEU A 47 6.14 2.04 -6.12
C LEU A 47 6.48 0.71 -6.83
N ARG A 48 7.32 0.73 -7.88
CA ARG A 48 7.82 -0.50 -8.51
C ARG A 48 8.66 -1.33 -7.54
N GLY A 49 9.49 -0.68 -6.74
CA GLY A 49 10.26 -1.35 -5.69
C GLY A 49 9.38 -1.99 -4.61
N LEU A 50 8.27 -1.34 -4.23
CA LEU A 50 7.27 -1.93 -3.34
C LEU A 50 6.59 -3.14 -3.97
N CYS A 51 6.18 -3.03 -5.24
CA CYS A 51 5.62 -4.14 -6.00
C CYS A 51 6.55 -5.35 -6.03
N ALA A 52 7.82 -5.17 -6.40
CA ALA A 52 8.80 -6.25 -6.43
C ALA A 52 9.01 -6.88 -5.05
N ARG A 53 9.11 -6.06 -3.99
CA ARG A 53 9.25 -6.57 -2.62
C ARG A 53 8.02 -7.33 -2.14
N TRP A 54 6.83 -6.92 -2.56
CA TRP A 54 5.58 -7.59 -2.22
C TRP A 54 5.42 -8.90 -3.00
N SER A 55 5.72 -8.93 -4.30
CA SER A 55 5.77 -10.17 -5.07
C SER A 55 6.69 -11.20 -4.44
N ALA A 56 7.90 -10.80 -4.02
CA ALA A 56 8.80 -11.70 -3.31
C ALA A 56 8.23 -12.22 -1.98
N VAL A 57 7.44 -11.40 -1.24
CA VAL A 57 6.75 -11.89 -0.05
C VAL A 57 5.72 -12.96 -0.42
N LEU A 58 4.94 -12.73 -1.48
CA LEU A 58 3.93 -13.69 -1.93
C LEU A 58 4.56 -15.00 -2.43
N ASP A 59 5.70 -14.93 -3.11
CA ASP A 59 6.43 -16.11 -3.61
C ASP A 59 6.99 -16.97 -2.45
N ASP A 60 7.31 -16.35 -1.31
CA ASP A 60 7.85 -17.00 -0.11
C ASP A 60 6.75 -17.57 0.82
N LEU A 61 5.46 -17.24 0.61
CA LEU A 61 4.37 -17.71 1.47
C LEU A 61 4.04 -19.19 1.20
N GLU A 62 4.10 -20.02 2.23
CA GLU A 62 3.61 -21.39 2.18
C GLU A 62 2.11 -21.46 2.51
N GLY A 63 1.44 -22.53 2.09
CA GLY A 63 -0.01 -22.68 2.27
C GLY A 63 -0.45 -22.59 3.74
N THR A 64 0.38 -23.06 4.69
CA THR A 64 0.11 -22.96 6.13
C THR A 64 0.29 -21.56 6.70
N ASP A 65 1.06 -20.70 6.03
CA ASP A 65 1.27 -19.31 6.48
C ASP A 65 0.01 -18.46 6.24
N LEU A 66 -0.81 -18.84 5.26
CA LEU A 66 -2.01 -18.11 4.88
C LEU A 66 -3.09 -18.09 5.96
N ASP A 67 -3.14 -19.13 6.80
CA ASP A 67 -4.16 -19.30 7.86
C ASP A 67 -3.76 -18.66 9.19
N VAL A 68 -2.53 -18.12 9.30
CA VAL A 68 -2.06 -17.44 10.51
C VAL A 68 -2.74 -16.08 10.65
N GLU A 69 -3.09 -15.70 11.88
CA GLU A 69 -3.67 -14.38 12.16
C GLU A 69 -2.69 -13.26 11.79
N ALA A 70 -3.17 -12.29 11.00
CA ALA A 70 -2.35 -11.22 10.49
C ALA A 70 -2.28 -10.04 11.49
N PRO A 71 -1.08 -9.56 11.83
CA PRO A 71 -0.89 -8.47 12.80
C PRO A 71 -1.23 -7.08 12.25
N PHE A 72 -1.45 -6.97 10.93
CA PHE A 72 -1.78 -5.73 10.23
C PHE A 72 -2.59 -6.06 8.96
N PRO A 73 -3.53 -5.21 8.54
CA PRO A 73 -3.98 -3.95 9.16
C PRO A 73 -5.00 -4.11 10.30
N TRP A 74 -5.18 -5.34 10.79
CA TRP A 74 -6.29 -5.69 11.66
C TRP A 74 -6.01 -5.44 13.14
N PRO A 75 -7.05 -5.20 13.95
CA PRO A 75 -6.92 -5.29 15.41
C PRO A 75 -6.50 -6.69 15.85
N GLU A 76 -5.75 -6.78 16.94
CA GLU A 76 -5.40 -8.03 17.59
C GLU A 76 -6.66 -8.81 18.03
N GLY A 77 -6.70 -10.11 17.77
CA GLY A 77 -7.84 -10.97 18.10
C GLY A 77 -9.02 -10.82 17.14
N SER A 78 -8.82 -10.19 15.98
CA SER A 78 -9.85 -10.05 14.95
C SER A 78 -10.10 -11.36 14.19
N GLY A 79 -9.15 -12.29 14.22
CA GLY A 79 -9.21 -13.56 13.49
C GLY A 79 -9.01 -13.41 11.98
N PHE A 80 -8.68 -12.22 11.48
CA PHE A 80 -8.30 -12.03 10.08
C PHE A 80 -6.91 -12.59 9.82
N THR A 81 -6.78 -13.31 8.71
CA THR A 81 -5.61 -14.10 8.37
C THR A 81 -4.66 -13.36 7.44
N VAL A 82 -3.48 -13.94 7.19
CA VAL A 82 -2.56 -13.46 6.15
C VAL A 82 -3.25 -13.44 4.78
N LEU A 83 -4.09 -14.44 4.48
CA LEU A 83 -4.88 -14.46 3.24
C LEU A 83 -5.81 -13.24 3.13
N ASP A 84 -6.48 -12.86 4.23
CA ASP A 84 -7.32 -11.67 4.27
C ASP A 84 -6.50 -10.40 4.03
N THR A 85 -5.29 -10.31 4.59
CA THR A 85 -4.36 -9.21 4.31
C THR A 85 -3.95 -9.17 2.84
N VAL A 86 -3.66 -10.31 2.20
CA VAL A 86 -3.35 -10.36 0.76
C VAL A 86 -4.54 -9.86 -0.07
N ALA A 87 -5.75 -10.29 0.25
CA ALA A 87 -6.97 -9.81 -0.41
C ALA A 87 -7.20 -8.30 -0.19
N TRP A 88 -6.94 -7.82 1.02
CA TRP A 88 -7.01 -6.40 1.38
C TRP A 88 -6.02 -5.55 0.60
N VAL A 89 -4.75 -5.98 0.47
CA VAL A 89 -3.74 -5.26 -0.33
C VAL A 89 -4.23 -5.07 -1.77
N ASN A 90 -4.82 -6.10 -2.37
CA ASN A 90 -5.36 -6.02 -3.72
C ASN A 90 -6.51 -5.00 -3.83
N ALA A 91 -7.43 -5.00 -2.86
CA ALA A 91 -8.54 -4.05 -2.79
C ALA A 91 -8.04 -2.60 -2.61
N GLU A 92 -7.06 -2.38 -1.74
CA GLU A 92 -6.47 -1.06 -1.50
C GLU A 92 -5.73 -0.51 -2.72
N LEU A 93 -4.94 -1.34 -3.41
CA LEU A 93 -4.30 -0.94 -4.67
C LEU A 93 -5.33 -0.53 -5.72
N MET A 94 -6.38 -1.34 -5.92
CA MET A 94 -7.45 -1.04 -6.86
C MET A 94 -8.14 0.28 -6.52
N LYS A 95 -8.49 0.49 -5.25
CA LYS A 95 -9.09 1.74 -4.76
C LYS A 95 -8.17 2.93 -5.03
N ASN A 96 -6.91 2.87 -4.62
CA ASN A 96 -6.00 4.00 -4.77
C ASN A 96 -5.69 4.32 -6.24
N VAL A 97 -5.64 3.32 -7.13
CA VAL A 97 -5.53 3.55 -8.57
C VAL A 97 -6.76 4.28 -9.12
N ALA A 98 -7.96 3.91 -8.67
CA ALA A 98 -9.20 4.60 -9.06
C ALA A 98 -9.22 6.06 -8.57
N GLU A 99 -8.78 6.33 -7.34
CA GLU A 99 -8.66 7.69 -6.79
C GLU A 99 -7.67 8.55 -7.59
N ILE A 100 -6.51 8.00 -7.96
CA ILE A 100 -5.54 8.69 -8.84
C ILE A 100 -6.18 8.97 -10.21
N GLY A 101 -6.91 8.01 -10.77
CA GLY A 101 -7.65 8.18 -12.03
C GLY A 101 -8.65 9.33 -11.96
N GLN A 102 -9.46 9.40 -10.90
CA GLN A 102 -10.40 10.48 -10.66
C GLN A 102 -9.72 11.85 -10.56
N LEU A 103 -8.61 11.96 -9.81
CA LEU A 103 -7.86 13.22 -9.72
C LEU A 103 -7.29 13.67 -11.08
N ARG A 104 -6.85 12.74 -11.92
CA ARG A 104 -6.40 13.06 -13.28
C ARG A 104 -7.54 13.55 -14.16
N LEU A 105 -8.73 12.94 -14.08
CA LEU A 105 -9.92 13.37 -14.82
C LEU A 105 -10.36 14.77 -14.40
N LEU A 106 -10.41 15.04 -13.09
CA LEU A 106 -10.73 16.37 -12.57
C LEU A 106 -9.75 17.43 -13.07
N ARG A 107 -8.44 17.17 -13.01
CA ARG A 107 -7.41 18.08 -13.53
C ARG A 107 -7.59 18.35 -15.03
N ALA A 108 -7.90 17.32 -15.81
CA ALA A 108 -8.11 17.45 -17.25
C ALA A 108 -9.38 18.25 -17.58
N ALA A 109 -10.43 18.14 -16.77
CA ALA A 109 -11.66 18.92 -16.92
C ALA A 109 -11.46 20.40 -16.53
N SER A 110 -10.71 20.68 -15.46
CA SER A 110 -10.42 22.03 -15.00
C SER A 110 -9.41 22.79 -15.85
N GLY A 111 -8.58 22.10 -16.64
CA GLY A 111 -7.62 22.70 -17.57
C GLY A 111 -8.20 23.06 -18.94
N ARG A 112 -9.53 22.95 -19.14
CA ARG A 112 -10.24 23.40 -20.33
C ARG A 112 -10.82 24.79 -20.10
N GLU A 113 -9.96 25.81 -20.15
CA GLU A 113 -10.32 27.22 -20.32
C GLU A 113 -9.40 27.85 -21.37
#